data_AF-A0A2H6BTS2-F1
#
_entry.id   AF-A0A2H6BTS2-F1
#
_cell.length_a   1.000
_cell.length_b   1.000
_cell.length_c   1.000
_cell.angle_alpha   90.00
_cell.angle_beta   90.00
_cell.angle_gamma   90.00
#
_symmetry.space_group_name_H-M   'P 1'
#
loop_
_entity.id
_entity.type
_entity.pdbx_description
1 polymer ?
#
loop_
_entity_poly.entity_id
_entity_poly.type
_entity_poly.pdbx_seq_one_letter_code
_entity_poly.pdbx_strand_id
1 'polypeptide(L)'
;MKIDNPEPFDINTLSSCLENHFSFNYQTRGASKLPVLALYAIYQRLIIEVERYKSCILKPLGSHTASDLTSGSAGDIEIFDKNKQLVEVIEIKHGKYIDLQILRIAKDKIIKFNPRRYYILSSFDVKPTEVELIMSEIQTIKNNHGCQIITNGIIPTIKYYLRLISSPEEFVNSYSHLIEIDSELQTIHKLKWNEILSNLISPIEQI
;
A
#
# COMPACT_ATOMS: atom_id res chain seq x y z
N MET A 1 26.55 21.31 15.36
CA MET A 1 25.85 20.64 16.48
C MET A 1 25.15 19.43 15.88
N LYS A 2 25.47 18.21 16.34
CA LYS A 2 24.72 17.00 15.95
C LYS A 2 23.49 16.90 16.85
N ILE A 3 22.39 16.37 16.32
CA ILE A 3 21.14 16.18 17.05
C ILE A 3 21.28 14.90 17.90
N ASP A 4 20.76 14.90 19.12
CA ASP A 4 20.97 13.79 20.08
C ASP A 4 20.14 12.52 19.78
N ASN A 5 19.14 12.62 18.89
CA ASN A 5 18.31 11.50 18.47
C ASN A 5 17.92 11.64 16.98
N PRO A 6 18.86 11.44 16.04
CA PRO A 6 18.55 11.51 14.62
C PRO A 6 17.64 10.34 14.22
N GLU A 7 16.71 10.58 13.31
CA GLU A 7 15.97 9.47 12.70
C GLU A 7 16.95 8.53 11.96
N PRO A 8 16.84 7.21 12.16
CA PRO A 8 17.78 6.26 11.57
C PRO A 8 17.62 6.15 10.05
N PHE A 9 16.44 6.50 9.51
CA PHE A 9 16.15 6.38 8.09
C PHE A 9 15.56 7.68 7.52
N ASP A 10 16.22 8.21 6.49
CA ASP A 10 15.63 9.26 5.65
C ASP A 10 14.49 8.68 4.80
N ILE A 11 13.34 9.35 4.80
CA ILE A 11 12.13 8.89 4.09
C ILE A 11 12.35 8.80 2.58
N ASN A 12 13.17 9.67 1.98
CA ASN A 12 13.42 9.60 0.54
C ASN A 12 14.29 8.38 0.22
N THR A 13 15.36 8.15 0.97
CA THR A 13 16.21 6.96 0.85
C THR A 13 15.38 5.69 1.00
N LEU A 14 14.58 5.59 2.06
CA LEU A 14 13.73 4.43 2.32
C LEU A 14 12.71 4.21 1.18
N SER A 15 12.10 5.29 0.69
CA SER A 15 11.16 5.20 -0.44
C SER A 15 11.84 4.74 -1.74
N SER A 16 13.07 5.19 -1.99
CA SER A 16 13.87 4.73 -3.13
C SER A 16 14.29 3.26 -3.00
N CYS A 17 14.59 2.80 -1.78
CA CYS A 17 14.83 1.38 -1.48
C CYS A 17 13.59 0.53 -1.80
N LEU A 18 12.40 0.97 -1.38
CA LEU A 18 11.14 0.29 -1.69
C LEU A 18 10.84 0.29 -3.19
N GLU A 19 11.04 1.42 -3.87
CA GLU A 19 10.86 1.52 -5.33
C GLU A 19 11.78 0.58 -6.09
N ASN A 20 13.05 0.48 -5.69
CA ASN A 20 14.00 -0.50 -6.23
C ASN A 20 13.50 -1.93 -6.00
N HIS A 21 13.04 -2.23 -4.78
CA HIS A 21 12.52 -3.56 -4.46
C HIS A 21 11.30 -3.92 -5.30
N PHE A 22 10.37 -3.00 -5.55
CA PHE A 22 9.16 -3.26 -6.32
C PHE A 22 9.44 -3.39 -7.82
N SER A 23 10.31 -2.54 -8.36
CA SER A 23 10.58 -2.43 -9.80
C SER A 23 11.65 -3.40 -10.32
N PHE A 24 12.35 -4.12 -9.44
CA PHE A 24 13.34 -5.10 -9.84
C PHE A 24 12.73 -6.20 -10.73
N ASN A 25 13.40 -6.54 -11.83
CA ASN A 25 12.95 -7.59 -12.72
C ASN A 25 13.34 -8.97 -12.16
N TYR A 26 12.48 -9.54 -11.33
CA TYR A 26 12.69 -10.85 -10.69
C TYR A 26 12.61 -12.04 -11.63
N GLN A 27 12.15 -11.85 -12.88
CA GLN A 27 11.87 -12.93 -13.83
C GLN A 27 10.95 -14.02 -13.26
N THR A 28 10.11 -13.66 -12.30
CA THR A 28 9.20 -14.58 -11.62
C THR A 28 7.91 -13.89 -11.15
N ARG A 29 6.93 -14.69 -10.73
CA ARG A 29 5.67 -14.21 -10.16
C ARG A 29 5.82 -13.82 -8.69
N GLY A 30 4.91 -12.98 -8.20
CA GLY A 30 4.81 -12.60 -6.78
C GLY A 30 5.28 -11.17 -6.48
N ALA A 31 6.06 -10.54 -7.35
CA ALA A 31 6.55 -9.19 -7.15
C ALA A 31 5.44 -8.13 -6.96
N SER A 32 4.25 -8.35 -7.53
CA SER A 32 3.09 -7.47 -7.34
C SER A 32 2.60 -7.40 -5.88
N LYS A 33 2.98 -8.35 -5.03
CA LYS A 33 2.63 -8.39 -3.61
C LYS A 33 3.54 -7.49 -2.76
N LEU A 34 4.74 -7.15 -3.22
CA LEU A 34 5.68 -6.29 -2.49
C LEU A 34 5.08 -4.91 -2.10
N PRO A 35 4.45 -4.14 -3.00
CA PRO A 35 3.81 -2.87 -2.61
C PRO A 35 2.61 -3.07 -1.67
N VAL A 36 1.93 -4.23 -1.73
CA VAL A 36 0.83 -4.57 -0.80
C VAL A 36 1.37 -4.76 0.60
N LEU A 37 2.44 -5.55 0.76
CA LEU A 37 3.08 -5.78 2.06
C LEU A 37 3.65 -4.49 2.65
N ALA A 38 4.23 -3.61 1.83
CA ALA A 38 4.72 -2.33 2.29
C ALA A 38 3.59 -1.43 2.80
N LEU A 39 2.52 -1.26 2.03
CA LEU A 39 1.37 -0.46 2.48
C LEU A 39 0.70 -1.10 3.71
N TYR A 40 0.63 -2.42 3.78
CA TYR A 40 0.10 -3.12 4.95
C TYR A 40 0.92 -2.84 6.21
N ALA A 41 2.26 -2.93 6.13
CA ALA A 41 3.15 -2.57 7.24
C ALA A 41 2.96 -1.12 7.70
N ILE A 42 2.76 -0.19 6.77
CA ILE A 42 2.43 1.20 7.11
C ILE A 42 1.09 1.28 7.83
N TYR A 43 0.06 0.60 7.33
CA TYR A 43 -1.27 0.60 7.95
C TYR A 43 -1.29 -0.04 9.34
N GLN A 44 -0.42 -1.02 9.61
CA GLN A 44 -0.23 -1.57 10.96
C GLN A 44 0.20 -0.47 11.95
N ARG A 45 0.98 0.52 11.51
CA ARG A 45 1.37 1.70 12.30
C ARG A 45 0.29 2.77 12.34
N LEU A 46 -0.23 3.17 11.18
CA LEU A 46 -1.23 4.23 11.08
C LEU A 46 -2.46 3.97 11.94
N ILE A 47 -2.90 2.71 12.03
CA ILE A 47 -4.11 2.36 12.78
C ILE A 47 -3.95 2.55 14.30
N ILE A 48 -2.71 2.52 14.78
CA ILE A 48 -2.35 2.70 16.19
C ILE A 48 -2.12 4.18 16.49
N GLU A 49 -1.51 4.90 15.55
CA GLU A 49 -0.92 6.22 15.81
C GLU A 49 -1.78 7.40 15.35
N VAL A 50 -2.64 7.21 14.35
CA VAL A 50 -3.40 8.30 13.75
C VAL A 50 -4.84 8.28 14.26
N GLU A 51 -5.26 9.37 14.92
CA GLU A 51 -6.59 9.53 15.55
C GLU A 51 -7.76 9.20 14.61
N ARG A 52 -7.60 9.43 13.30
CA ARG A 52 -8.58 9.04 12.27
C ARG A 52 -8.99 7.57 12.36
N TYR A 53 -8.05 6.70 12.70
CA TYR A 53 -8.23 5.25 12.74
C TYR A 53 -8.53 4.73 14.15
N LYS A 54 -8.80 5.61 15.11
CA LYS A 54 -9.16 5.20 16.46
C LYS A 54 -10.33 4.21 16.45
N SER A 55 -10.17 3.10 17.16
CA SER A 55 -11.13 1.98 17.19
C SER A 55 -11.38 1.30 15.83
N CYS A 56 -10.52 1.52 14.83
CA CYS A 56 -10.51 0.73 13.61
C CYS A 56 -9.68 -0.55 13.80
N ILE A 57 -9.94 -1.54 12.95
CA ILE A 57 -9.27 -2.83 12.92
C ILE A 57 -8.78 -3.06 11.49
N LEU A 58 -7.49 -3.37 11.36
CA LEU A 58 -6.87 -3.77 10.10
C LEU A 58 -7.15 -5.26 9.90
N LYS A 59 -7.80 -5.63 8.79
CA LYS A 59 -8.02 -7.04 8.49
C LYS A 59 -6.67 -7.73 8.22
N PRO A 60 -6.45 -8.97 8.70
CA PRO A 60 -5.30 -9.77 8.28
C PRO A 60 -5.25 -9.91 6.76
N LEU A 61 -4.05 -9.86 6.16
CA LEU A 61 -3.88 -10.07 4.73
C LEU A 61 -4.42 -11.44 4.32
N GLY A 62 -5.19 -11.46 3.23
CA GLY A 62 -5.59 -12.69 2.57
C GLY A 62 -4.47 -13.25 1.67
N SER A 63 -4.70 -14.47 1.15
CA SER A 63 -3.88 -15.02 0.07
C SER A 63 -4.21 -14.32 -1.25
N HIS A 64 -3.23 -13.79 -1.99
CA HIS A 64 -3.46 -13.23 -3.34
C HIS A 64 -3.67 -14.32 -4.40
N THR A 65 -3.43 -15.59 -4.08
CA THR A 65 -3.75 -16.71 -4.96
C THR A 65 -5.20 -17.18 -4.86
N ALA A 66 -5.98 -16.66 -3.90
CA ALA A 66 -7.42 -16.90 -3.85
C ALA A 66 -8.10 -16.12 -4.98
N SER A 67 -8.90 -16.80 -5.80
CA SER A 67 -9.72 -16.14 -6.82
C SER A 67 -10.64 -15.09 -6.19
N ASP A 68 -10.83 -13.94 -6.84
CA ASP A 68 -11.81 -12.92 -6.42
C ASP A 68 -13.23 -13.48 -6.27
N LEU A 69 -13.55 -14.57 -6.97
CA LEU A 69 -14.82 -15.30 -6.86
C LEU A 69 -14.99 -15.99 -5.50
N THR A 70 -13.90 -16.34 -4.81
CA THR A 70 -13.91 -17.07 -3.53
C THR A 70 -13.41 -16.24 -2.35
N SER A 71 -12.63 -15.19 -2.58
CA SER A 71 -12.02 -14.38 -1.50
C SER A 71 -13.02 -13.49 -0.77
N GLY A 72 -14.06 -13.02 -1.48
CA GLY A 72 -15.05 -12.10 -0.93
C GLY A 72 -14.46 -10.77 -0.43
N SER A 73 -13.27 -10.39 -0.91
CA SER A 73 -12.56 -9.17 -0.49
C SER A 73 -13.02 -7.94 -1.25
N ALA A 74 -13.10 -6.78 -0.57
CA ALA A 74 -13.32 -5.50 -1.21
C ALA A 74 -12.05 -4.93 -1.86
N GLY A 75 -10.86 -5.35 -1.46
CA GLY A 75 -9.58 -4.92 -2.04
C GLY A 75 -8.38 -5.67 -1.47
N ASP A 76 -7.16 -5.13 -1.62
CA ASP A 76 -5.95 -5.77 -1.11
C ASP A 76 -5.79 -5.57 0.40
N ILE A 77 -6.17 -4.40 0.91
CA ILE A 77 -6.17 -4.06 2.34
C ILE A 77 -7.54 -3.50 2.72
N GLU A 78 -8.08 -3.97 3.84
CA GLU A 78 -9.40 -3.59 4.34
C GLU A 78 -9.33 -3.15 5.81
N ILE A 79 -9.98 -2.02 6.12
CA ILE A 79 -10.04 -1.44 7.46
C ILE A 79 -11.49 -1.34 7.89
N PHE A 80 -11.79 -1.90 9.06
CA PHE A 80 -13.14 -1.93 9.62
C PHE A 80 -13.23 -1.04 10.86
N ASP A 81 -14.40 -0.46 11.13
CA ASP A 81 -14.64 0.17 12.42
C ASP A 81 -15.07 -0.86 13.49
N LYS A 82 -15.22 -0.40 14.73
CA LYS A 82 -15.70 -1.19 15.86
C LYS A 82 -17.06 -1.88 15.62
N ASN A 83 -17.87 -1.38 14.69
CA ASN A 83 -19.16 -1.96 14.32
C ASN A 83 -19.05 -2.93 13.14
N LYS A 84 -17.82 -3.33 12.78
CA LYS A 84 -17.49 -4.18 11.63
C LYS A 84 -17.96 -3.59 10.29
N GLN A 85 -18.13 -2.27 10.20
CA GLN A 85 -18.41 -1.60 8.94
C GLN A 85 -17.11 -1.33 8.21
N LEU A 86 -17.09 -1.58 6.90
CA LEU A 86 -15.92 -1.32 6.07
C LEU A 86 -15.72 0.19 5.93
N VAL A 87 -14.61 0.69 6.46
CA VAL A 87 -14.28 2.12 6.45
C VAL A 87 -13.47 2.45 5.22
N GLU A 88 -12.42 1.67 4.96
CA GLU A 88 -11.43 1.98 3.95
C GLU A 88 -10.96 0.73 3.24
N VAL A 89 -10.84 0.84 1.94
CA VAL A 89 -10.29 -0.20 1.07
C VAL A 89 -9.11 0.38 0.31
N ILE A 90 -8.02 -0.37 0.22
CA ILE A 90 -6.86 -0.01 -0.57
C ILE A 90 -6.66 -1.11 -1.61
N GLU A 91 -6.79 -0.74 -2.88
CA GLU A 91 -6.52 -1.56 -4.05
C GLU A 91 -5.22 -1.09 -4.71
N ILE A 92 -4.31 -2.00 -4.98
CA ILE A 92 -2.94 -1.71 -5.39
C ILE A 92 -2.69 -2.35 -6.76
N LYS A 93 -2.23 -1.55 -7.73
CA LYS A 93 -1.96 -1.97 -9.11
C LYS A 93 -0.49 -1.73 -9.46
N HIS A 94 0.30 -2.79 -9.41
CA HIS A 94 1.71 -2.72 -9.78
C HIS A 94 1.90 -2.74 -11.31
N GLY A 95 2.71 -1.81 -11.83
CA GLY A 95 3.11 -1.74 -13.24
C GLY A 95 2.00 -1.30 -14.22
N LYS A 96 0.97 -0.59 -13.74
CA LYS A 96 -0.19 -0.18 -14.56
C LYS A 96 -0.56 1.29 -14.36
N TYR A 97 -1.23 1.88 -15.35
CA TYR A 97 -1.94 3.15 -15.18
C TYR A 97 -3.30 2.88 -14.51
N ILE A 98 -3.87 3.90 -13.88
CA ILE A 98 -5.27 3.86 -13.47
C ILE A 98 -6.12 4.23 -14.70
N ASP A 99 -6.83 3.24 -15.24
CA ASP A 99 -7.76 3.41 -16.35
C ASP A 99 -9.22 3.27 -15.92
N LEU A 100 -10.14 3.56 -16.83
CA LEU A 100 -11.57 3.51 -16.57
C LEU A 100 -12.06 2.08 -16.25
N GLN A 101 -11.37 1.05 -16.75
CA GLN A 101 -11.73 -0.34 -16.45
C GLN A 101 -11.43 -0.67 -14.98
N ILE A 102 -10.27 -0.26 -14.45
CA ILE A 102 -9.94 -0.40 -13.02
C ILE A 102 -10.99 0.32 -12.17
N LEU A 103 -11.41 1.53 -12.56
CA LEU A 103 -12.42 2.27 -11.82
C LEU A 103 -13.79 1.58 -11.83
N ARG A 104 -14.21 0.99 -12.96
CA ARG A 104 -15.46 0.22 -13.07
C ARG A 104 -15.45 -1.03 -12.19
N ILE A 105 -14.32 -1.74 -12.13
CA ILE A 105 -14.16 -2.89 -11.22
C ILE A 105 -14.27 -2.43 -9.76
N ALA A 106 -13.64 -1.30 -9.41
CA ALA A 106 -13.75 -0.72 -8.07
C ALA A 106 -15.20 -0.32 -7.76
N LYS A 107 -15.94 0.25 -8.71
CA LYS A 107 -17.37 0.57 -8.57
C LYS A 107 -18.21 -0.65 -8.20
N ASP A 108 -18.02 -1.78 -8.89
CA ASP A 108 -18.77 -3.01 -8.59
C ASP A 108 -18.50 -3.48 -7.15
N LYS A 109 -17.24 -3.39 -6.70
CA LYS A 109 -16.87 -3.68 -5.31
C LYS A 109 -17.46 -2.67 -4.33
N ILE A 110 -17.49 -1.37 -4.66
CA ILE A 110 -18.08 -0.33 -3.82
C ILE A 110 -19.58 -0.57 -3.62
N ILE A 111 -20.31 -0.91 -4.69
CA ILE A 111 -21.75 -1.23 -4.62
C ILE A 111 -21.98 -2.45 -3.74
N LYS A 112 -21.11 -3.47 -3.85
CA LYS A 112 -21.24 -4.71 -3.10
C LYS A 112 -20.88 -4.58 -1.61
N PHE A 113 -19.81 -3.86 -1.29
CA PHE A 113 -19.21 -3.86 0.05
C PHE A 113 -19.42 -2.56 0.84
N ASN A 114 -19.90 -1.50 0.18
CA ASN A 114 -20.25 -0.21 0.77
C ASN A 114 -19.16 0.43 1.67
N PRO A 115 -17.89 0.53 1.21
CA PRO A 115 -16.85 1.22 1.97
C PRO A 115 -17.08 2.74 2.01
N ARG A 116 -16.61 3.42 3.05
CA ARG A 116 -16.64 4.89 3.08
C ARG A 116 -15.62 5.51 2.12
N ARG A 117 -14.45 4.89 1.99
CA ARG A 117 -13.35 5.32 1.12
C ARG A 117 -12.75 4.14 0.35
N TYR A 118 -12.41 4.38 -0.90
CA TYR A 118 -11.76 3.39 -1.77
C TYR A 118 -10.54 4.01 -2.44
N TYR A 119 -9.35 3.55 -2.07
CA TYR A 119 -8.09 3.97 -2.64
C TYR A 119 -7.72 3.05 -3.81
N ILE A 120 -7.35 3.65 -4.93
CA ILE A 120 -6.74 2.97 -6.07
C ILE A 120 -5.33 3.52 -6.19
N LEU A 121 -4.35 2.72 -5.77
CA LEU A 121 -2.94 3.09 -5.76
C LEU A 121 -2.22 2.35 -6.88
N SER A 122 -1.47 3.05 -7.71
CA SER A 122 -0.84 2.43 -8.87
C SER A 122 0.61 2.88 -9.08
N SER A 123 1.39 2.09 -9.83
CA SER A 123 2.77 2.47 -10.18
C SER A 123 2.81 3.69 -11.09
N PHE A 124 1.83 3.82 -11.99
CA PHE A 124 1.65 4.99 -12.85
C PHE A 124 0.37 5.73 -12.46
N ASP A 125 0.30 7.01 -12.81
CA ASP A 125 -0.85 7.86 -12.51
C ASP A 125 -2.11 7.44 -13.30
N VAL A 126 -3.16 8.25 -13.22
CA VAL A 126 -4.31 8.17 -14.11
C VAL A 126 -3.85 8.25 -15.56
N LYS A 127 -4.38 7.35 -16.39
CA LYS A 127 -4.07 7.30 -17.82
C LYS A 127 -4.40 8.67 -18.45
N PRO A 128 -3.43 9.37 -19.07
CA PRO A 128 -3.62 10.77 -19.50
C PRO A 128 -4.83 11.00 -20.41
N THR A 129 -5.15 10.01 -21.25
CA THR A 129 -6.28 10.07 -22.18
C THR A 129 -7.65 9.88 -21.53
N GLU A 130 -7.71 9.50 -20.24
CA GLU A 130 -8.94 9.13 -19.54
C GLU A 130 -9.19 9.96 -18.28
N VAL A 131 -8.36 10.99 -18.01
CA VAL A 131 -8.45 11.82 -16.79
C VAL A 131 -9.85 12.40 -16.58
N GLU A 132 -10.42 13.06 -17.59
CA GLU A 132 -11.75 13.68 -17.48
C GLU A 132 -12.85 12.64 -17.24
N LEU A 133 -12.78 11.50 -17.93
CA LEU A 133 -13.74 10.40 -17.78
C LEU A 133 -13.69 9.80 -16.37
N ILE A 134 -12.48 9.57 -15.86
CA ILE A 134 -12.26 9.03 -14.52
C ILE A 134 -12.75 10.00 -13.45
N MET A 135 -12.46 11.30 -13.59
CA MET A 135 -12.94 12.31 -12.64
C MET A 135 -14.47 12.42 -12.63
N SER A 136 -15.10 12.35 -13.80
CA SER A 136 -16.56 12.34 -13.92
C SER A 136 -17.19 11.10 -13.26
N GLU A 137 -16.61 9.93 -13.48
CA GLU A 137 -17.11 8.68 -12.89
C GLU A 137 -16.88 8.66 -11.36
N ILE A 138 -15.75 9.15 -10.86
CA ILE A 138 -15.51 9.32 -9.41
C ILE A 138 -16.58 10.21 -8.79
N GLN A 139 -16.91 11.33 -9.43
CA GLN A 139 -17.96 12.24 -8.94
C GLN A 139 -19.34 11.56 -8.96
N THR A 140 -19.63 10.77 -9.99
CA THR A 140 -20.86 9.99 -10.11
C THR A 140 -20.98 8.97 -8.98
N ILE A 141 -19.91 8.23 -8.68
CA ILE A 141 -19.89 7.23 -7.60
C ILE A 141 -20.08 7.91 -6.24
N LYS A 142 -19.40 9.04 -6.01
CA LYS A 142 -19.59 9.84 -4.79
C LYS A 142 -21.04 10.29 -4.61
N ASN A 143 -21.66 10.81 -5.66
CA ASN A 143 -23.03 11.32 -5.59
C ASN A 143 -24.07 10.20 -5.40
N ASN A 144 -23.87 9.06 -6.05
CA ASN A 144 -24.87 7.98 -6.06
C ASN A 144 -24.68 6.96 -4.93
N HIS A 145 -23.45 6.78 -4.45
CA HIS A 145 -23.11 5.73 -3.48
C HIS A 145 -22.40 6.28 -2.22
N GLY A 146 -22.09 7.57 -2.15
CA GLY A 146 -21.46 8.21 -0.99
C GLY A 146 -19.99 7.84 -0.75
N CYS A 147 -19.45 6.86 -1.48
CA CYS A 147 -18.06 6.43 -1.37
C CYS A 147 -17.11 7.48 -1.99
N GLN A 148 -16.07 7.86 -1.25
CA GLN A 148 -14.99 8.69 -1.77
C GLN A 148 -13.93 7.80 -2.41
N ILE A 149 -13.66 8.01 -3.71
CA ILE A 149 -12.56 7.33 -4.40
C ILE A 149 -11.34 8.25 -4.40
N ILE A 150 -10.18 7.70 -4.06
CA ILE A 150 -8.89 8.39 -4.08
C ILE A 150 -7.96 7.63 -5.03
N THR A 151 -7.51 8.29 -6.10
CA THR A 151 -6.48 7.78 -7.01
C THR A 151 -5.14 8.43 -6.71
N ASN A 152 -4.07 7.64 -6.55
CA ASN A 152 -2.72 8.17 -6.32
C ASN A 152 -1.63 7.17 -6.73
N GLY A 153 -0.37 7.60 -6.73
CA GLY A 153 0.77 6.72 -6.90
C GLY A 153 1.11 5.92 -5.62
N ILE A 154 1.65 4.70 -5.79
CA ILE A 154 2.13 3.85 -4.68
C ILE A 154 3.25 4.56 -3.89
N ILE A 155 4.34 4.94 -4.56
CA ILE A 155 5.50 5.58 -3.91
C ILE A 155 5.15 6.95 -3.30
N PRO A 156 4.41 7.84 -3.99
CA PRO A 156 3.92 9.07 -3.37
C PRO A 156 3.14 8.82 -2.07
N THR A 157 2.25 7.83 -2.06
CA THR A 157 1.45 7.49 -0.87
C THR A 157 2.33 6.98 0.27
N ILE A 158 3.26 6.07 -0.01
CA ILE A 158 4.23 5.57 0.96
C ILE A 158 5.02 6.73 1.58
N LYS A 159 5.54 7.65 0.76
CA LYS A 159 6.27 8.84 1.25
C LYS A 159 5.45 9.68 2.22
N TYR A 160 4.17 9.93 1.90
CA TYR A 160 3.31 10.71 2.78
C TYR A 160 2.98 9.97 4.07
N TYR A 161 2.70 8.68 4.01
CA TYR A 161 2.34 7.92 5.19
C TYR A 161 3.52 7.66 6.12
N LEU A 162 4.74 7.48 5.59
CA LEU A 162 5.95 7.41 6.41
C LEU A 162 6.17 8.69 7.24
N ARG A 163 5.70 9.86 6.77
CA ARG A 163 5.75 11.11 7.55
C ARG A 163 4.71 11.20 8.67
N LEU A 164 3.71 10.32 8.65
CA LEU A 164 2.63 10.31 9.65
C LEU A 164 2.91 9.33 10.78
N ILE A 165 3.84 8.39 10.60
CA ILE A 165 4.19 7.41 11.62
C ILE A 165 5.38 7.91 12.44
N SER A 166 5.44 7.50 13.71
CA SER A 166 6.44 7.95 14.67
C SER A 166 7.82 7.34 14.44
N SER A 167 7.90 6.19 13.76
CA SER A 167 9.17 5.48 13.54
C SER A 167 9.20 4.79 12.17
N PRO A 168 10.00 5.31 11.22
CA PRO A 168 10.32 4.59 9.98
C PRO A 168 11.00 3.24 10.21
N GLU A 169 11.72 3.08 11.33
CA GLU A 169 12.37 1.81 11.71
C GLU A 169 11.35 0.73 12.05
N GLU A 170 10.30 1.06 12.82
CA GLU A 170 9.19 0.15 13.11
C GLU A 170 8.50 -0.34 11.82
N PHE A 171 8.37 0.55 10.84
CA PHE A 171 7.89 0.18 9.51
C PHE A 171 8.86 -0.79 8.82
N VAL A 172 10.16 -0.51 8.79
CA VAL A 172 11.19 -1.38 8.18
C VAL A 172 11.16 -2.78 8.80
N ASN A 173 11.06 -2.87 10.13
CA ASN A 173 10.97 -4.14 10.86
C ASN A 173 9.69 -4.91 10.48
N SER A 174 8.54 -4.22 10.46
CA SER A 174 7.25 -4.82 10.10
C SER A 174 7.25 -5.32 8.65
N TYR A 175 7.75 -4.51 7.71
CA TYR A 175 7.86 -4.88 6.31
C TYR A 175 8.81 -6.07 6.12
N SER A 176 9.99 -6.05 6.76
CA SER A 176 10.96 -7.15 6.70
C SER A 176 10.35 -8.47 7.19
N HIS A 177 9.63 -8.43 8.31
CA HIS A 177 8.95 -9.60 8.85
C HIS A 177 7.88 -10.14 7.88
N LEU A 178 7.05 -9.27 7.30
CA LEU A 178 6.06 -9.66 6.31
C LEU A 178 6.70 -10.31 5.08
N ILE A 179 7.82 -9.77 4.57
CA ILE A 179 8.58 -10.37 3.47
C ILE A 179 9.09 -11.76 3.84
N GLU A 180 9.59 -11.93 5.06
CA GLU A 180 10.14 -13.20 5.54
C GLU A 180 9.08 -14.30 5.62
N ILE A 181 7.92 -14.00 6.21
CA ILE A 181 6.87 -15.01 6.46
C ILE A 181 5.97 -15.27 5.25
N ASP A 182 5.94 -14.36 4.26
CA ASP A 182 5.03 -14.50 3.12
C ASP A 182 5.38 -15.73 2.26
N SER A 183 4.38 -16.60 2.06
CA SER A 183 4.52 -17.85 1.31
C SER A 183 4.38 -17.68 -0.21
N GLU A 184 3.85 -16.56 -0.68
CA GLU A 184 3.66 -16.26 -2.10
C GLU A 184 4.91 -15.60 -2.70
N LEU A 185 5.69 -14.92 -1.87
CA LEU A 185 7.02 -14.44 -2.24
C LEU A 185 8.02 -15.59 -2.38
N GLN A 186 8.62 -15.67 -3.55
CA GLN A 186 9.78 -16.52 -3.78
C GLN A 186 11.05 -16.00 -3.07
N THR A 187 11.99 -16.91 -2.81
CA THR A 187 13.29 -16.64 -2.19
C THR A 187 14.01 -15.44 -2.80
N ILE A 188 13.96 -15.26 -4.12
CA ILE A 188 14.62 -14.14 -4.81
C ILE A 188 14.12 -12.76 -4.35
N HIS A 189 12.83 -12.62 -4.02
CA HIS A 189 12.28 -11.36 -3.50
C HIS A 189 12.80 -11.06 -2.10
N LYS A 190 12.91 -12.10 -1.27
CA LYS A 190 13.41 -12.02 0.11
C LYS A 190 14.90 -11.68 0.13
N LEU A 191 15.69 -12.35 -0.71
CA LEU A 191 17.12 -12.04 -0.88
C LEU A 191 17.35 -10.61 -1.36
N LYS A 192 16.54 -10.11 -2.31
CA LYS A 192 16.66 -8.73 -2.77
C LYS A 192 16.36 -7.72 -1.66
N TRP A 193 15.38 -8.00 -0.80
CA TRP A 193 15.12 -7.15 0.36
C TRP A 193 16.31 -7.13 1.32
N ASN A 194 16.90 -8.29 1.63
CA ASN A 194 18.08 -8.37 2.50
C ASN A 194 19.27 -7.59 1.94
N GLU A 195 19.51 -7.66 0.63
CA GLU A 195 20.55 -6.87 -0.06
C GLU A 195 20.30 -5.35 0.07
N ILE A 196 19.04 -4.92 -0.10
CA ILE A 196 18.65 -3.52 0.04
C ILE A 196 18.84 -3.05 1.48
N LEU A 197 18.40 -3.86 2.45
CA LEU A 197 18.48 -3.56 3.87
C LEU A 197 19.92 -3.48 4.38
N SER A 198 20.80 -4.38 3.93
CA SER A 198 22.22 -4.31 4.29
C SER A 198 22.85 -2.99 3.83
N ASN A 199 22.53 -2.53 2.63
CA ASN A 199 23.04 -1.26 2.10
C ASN A 199 22.46 -0.04 2.83
N LEU A 200 21.22 -0.14 3.32
CA LEU A 200 20.57 0.93 4.07
C LEU A 200 21.21 1.12 5.46
N ILE A 201 21.62 0.03 6.11
CA ILE A 201 22.21 0.03 7.46
C ILE A 201 23.73 0.27 7.43
N SER A 202 24.41 -0.05 6.32
CA SER A 202 25.88 0.00 6.22
C SER A 202 26.58 1.38 6.17
N PRO A 203 25.96 2.58 6.12
CA PRO A 203 26.72 3.83 6.10
C PRO A 203 26.91 4.47 7.50
N ILE A 204 27.07 3.68 8.57
CA ILE A 204 27.44 4.22 9.91
C ILE A 204 28.88 3.84 10.34
N GLU A 205 29.54 2.86 9.71
CA GLU A 205 30.89 2.40 10.12
C GLU A 205 32.07 2.88 9.25
N GLN A 206 31.92 3.95 8.46
CA GLN A 206 33.03 4.49 7.64
C GLN A 206 33.36 5.97 7.88
N ILE A 207 33.25 6.45 9.12
CA ILE A 207 33.84 7.74 9.55
C ILE A 207 34.63 7.55 10.83
#